data_AF-A0A9W8JNJ3-F1
#
_entry.id   AF-A0A9W8JNJ3-F1
#
_cell.length_a   1.000
_cell.length_b   1.000
_cell.length_c   1.000
_cell.angle_alpha   90.00
_cell.angle_beta   90.00
_cell.angle_gamma   90.00
#
_symmetry.space_group_name_H-M   'P 1'
#
loop_
_entity.id
_entity.type
_entity.pdbx_description
1 polymer ?
#
loop_
_entity_poly.entity_id
_entity_poly.type
_entity_poly.pdbx_seq_one_letter_code
_entity_poly.pdbx_strand_id
1 'polypeptide(L)'
;MTTGDTPPLDEMSSKVLETDAARPSVPLIHSTTLYSGQKLDKLKGNWEEWKDAIYPMACLSGLWAYMSGSATCPDKSFEPRAYANWVQNDERACAFIYDAIEPSEKKAVSTHLTSAEKFWTELKKRHEKDGPISQVYLIKDALGKRANEGDAYTKGLDELFHMLDRAWRMGDLTLDILKSIVALNYFSKTDVQKIQFDLQDRIKGATKENPFTPNDIHRFVEECESLINANTRQGTTDTHTVALSASTQDKKRGGNNNTCSNCKKPGHTVQYCISPNSEKPTLGYRLN
;
A
#
# COMPACT_ATOMS: atom_id res chain seq x y z
N MET A 1 -38.66 7.05 -69.62
CA MET A 1 -39.20 6.30 -68.47
C MET A 1 -38.37 5.02 -68.36
N THR A 2 -37.21 5.13 -67.74
CA THR A 2 -36.30 4.01 -67.46
C THR A 2 -36.66 3.48 -66.08
N THR A 3 -37.10 2.23 -66.06
CA THR A 3 -37.51 1.47 -64.88
C THR A 3 -36.30 1.23 -63.98
N GLY A 4 -36.40 1.68 -62.73
CA GLY A 4 -35.41 1.39 -61.71
C GLY A 4 -35.60 -0.02 -61.18
N ASP A 5 -34.66 -0.91 -61.51
CA ASP A 5 -34.45 -2.15 -60.77
C ASP A 5 -33.56 -1.82 -59.57
N THR A 6 -34.21 -1.62 -58.42
CA THR A 6 -33.54 -1.65 -57.13
C THR A 6 -33.66 -3.09 -56.63
N PRO A 7 -32.57 -3.83 -56.36
CA PRO A 7 -32.67 -5.16 -55.79
C PRO A 7 -33.29 -5.06 -54.38
N PRO A 8 -34.07 -6.07 -53.93
CA PRO A 8 -34.55 -6.10 -52.56
C PRO A 8 -33.32 -6.14 -51.64
N LEU A 9 -33.32 -5.28 -50.63
CA LEU A 9 -32.50 -5.48 -49.44
C LEU A 9 -33.02 -6.74 -48.75
N ASP A 10 -32.57 -7.89 -49.23
CA ASP A 10 -32.83 -9.20 -48.62
C ASP A 10 -32.27 -9.18 -47.20
N GLU A 11 -33.21 -9.10 -46.27
CA GLU A 11 -33.23 -9.76 -44.97
C GLU A 11 -31.87 -10.25 -44.44
N MET A 12 -31.10 -9.36 -43.80
CA MET A 12 -30.22 -9.76 -42.70
C MET A 12 -31.03 -10.04 -41.42
N SER A 13 -32.20 -10.68 -41.55
CA SER A 13 -32.94 -11.20 -40.42
C SER A 13 -32.22 -12.47 -39.96
N SER A 14 -31.18 -12.28 -39.13
CA SER A 14 -30.55 -13.35 -38.35
C SER A 14 -31.66 -14.14 -37.68
N LYS A 15 -31.97 -15.33 -38.21
CA LYS A 15 -33.03 -16.18 -37.66
C LYS A 15 -32.57 -16.67 -36.29
N VAL A 16 -33.24 -16.18 -35.26
CA VAL A 16 -33.09 -16.67 -33.89
C VAL A 16 -33.30 -18.19 -33.90
N LEU A 17 -32.39 -18.93 -33.26
CA LEU A 17 -32.49 -20.38 -33.15
C LEU A 17 -33.74 -20.73 -32.35
N GLU A 18 -34.65 -21.52 -32.92
CA GLU A 18 -35.89 -21.94 -32.24
C GLU A 18 -35.60 -22.68 -30.92
N THR A 19 -34.45 -23.36 -30.85
CA THR A 19 -33.98 -24.05 -29.64
C THR A 19 -33.69 -23.09 -28.50
N ASP A 20 -33.29 -21.84 -28.75
CA ASP A 20 -32.99 -20.87 -27.69
C ASP A 20 -34.21 -20.53 -26.84
N ALA A 21 -35.40 -20.53 -27.47
CA ALA A 21 -36.66 -20.25 -26.78
C ALA A 21 -37.03 -21.38 -25.79
N ALA A 22 -36.77 -22.64 -26.13
CA ALA A 22 -37.15 -23.78 -25.28
C ALA A 22 -36.01 -24.30 -24.40
N ARG A 23 -34.78 -24.27 -24.90
CA ARG A 23 -33.57 -24.88 -24.34
C ARG A 23 -32.33 -24.05 -24.73
N PRO A 24 -32.12 -22.88 -24.10
CA PRO A 24 -30.96 -22.05 -24.38
C PRO A 24 -29.66 -22.83 -24.12
N SER A 25 -28.64 -22.62 -24.96
CA SER A 25 -27.33 -23.26 -24.81
C SER A 25 -26.66 -22.96 -23.46
N VAL A 26 -26.92 -21.77 -22.92
CA VAL A 26 -26.51 -21.37 -21.58
C VAL A 26 -27.73 -21.34 -20.64
N PRO A 27 -27.82 -22.27 -19.67
CA PRO A 27 -28.88 -22.23 -18.67
C PRO A 27 -28.62 -21.14 -17.63
N LEU A 28 -29.70 -20.66 -17.02
CA LEU A 28 -29.60 -19.70 -15.93
C LEU A 28 -29.16 -20.40 -14.64
N ILE A 29 -28.15 -19.85 -13.97
CA ILE A 29 -27.70 -20.35 -12.66
C ILE A 29 -28.50 -19.68 -11.56
N HIS A 30 -29.08 -20.50 -10.67
CA HIS A 30 -29.92 -20.05 -9.56
C HIS A 30 -29.23 -20.15 -8.18
N SER A 31 -27.94 -20.48 -8.14
CA SER A 31 -27.21 -20.58 -6.87
C SER A 31 -27.16 -19.24 -6.14
N THR A 32 -27.51 -19.24 -4.85
CA THR A 32 -27.42 -18.09 -3.94
C THR A 32 -26.35 -18.29 -2.88
N THR A 33 -25.42 -19.24 -3.10
CA THR A 33 -24.38 -19.55 -2.12
C THR A 33 -23.43 -18.37 -1.98
N LEU A 34 -23.30 -17.86 -0.76
CA LEU A 34 -22.34 -16.82 -0.43
C LEU A 34 -20.99 -17.42 -0.06
N TYR A 35 -19.94 -16.61 -0.15
CA TYR A 35 -18.62 -17.06 0.24
C TYR A 35 -18.51 -17.12 1.77
N SER A 36 -18.23 -18.30 2.31
CA SER A 36 -18.12 -18.53 3.76
C SER A 36 -16.68 -18.64 4.27
N GLY A 37 -15.69 -18.51 3.39
CA GLY A 37 -14.27 -18.59 3.75
C GLY A 37 -13.69 -17.29 4.31
N GLN A 38 -12.40 -17.30 4.61
CA GLN A 38 -11.66 -16.09 4.96
C GLN A 38 -11.55 -15.18 3.74
N LYS A 39 -12.00 -13.92 3.82
CA LYS A 39 -11.94 -12.98 2.69
C LYS A 39 -10.49 -12.68 2.26
N LEU A 40 -10.29 -12.45 0.96
CA LEU A 40 -8.99 -12.10 0.40
C LEU A 40 -8.52 -10.74 0.90
N ASP A 41 -7.27 -10.68 1.37
CA ASP A 41 -6.63 -9.48 1.87
C ASP A 41 -5.13 -9.50 1.56
N LYS A 42 -4.65 -8.45 0.88
CA LYS A 42 -3.24 -8.33 0.52
C LYS A 42 -2.32 -8.28 1.74
N LEU A 43 -2.74 -7.65 2.84
CA LEU A 43 -1.91 -7.55 4.05
C LEU A 43 -1.79 -8.90 4.76
N LYS A 44 -2.83 -9.74 4.64
CA LYS A 44 -2.79 -11.10 5.18
C LYS A 44 -2.02 -12.04 4.25
N GLY A 45 -1.82 -11.66 2.98
CA GLY A 45 -1.15 -12.43 1.92
C GLY A 45 -1.80 -13.77 1.61
N ASN A 46 -3.08 -13.94 1.95
CA ASN A 46 -3.79 -15.23 1.99
C ASN A 46 -4.27 -15.70 0.60
N TRP A 47 -3.58 -15.30 -0.46
CA TRP A 47 -3.99 -15.56 -1.84
C TRP A 47 -4.11 -17.04 -2.15
N GLU A 48 -3.11 -17.85 -1.80
CA GLU A 48 -3.10 -19.28 -2.10
C GLU A 48 -4.22 -20.02 -1.36
N GLU A 49 -4.36 -19.78 -0.05
CA GLU A 49 -5.44 -20.39 0.74
C GLU A 49 -6.82 -19.92 0.29
N TRP A 50 -6.96 -18.64 -0.04
CA TRP A 50 -8.20 -18.08 -0.55
C TRP A 50 -8.59 -18.67 -1.90
N LYS A 51 -7.61 -18.81 -2.82
CA LYS A 51 -7.78 -19.41 -4.15
C LYS A 51 -8.23 -20.86 -4.03
N ASP A 52 -7.60 -21.63 -3.15
CA ASP A 52 -7.96 -23.03 -2.88
C ASP A 52 -9.36 -23.15 -2.24
N ALA A 53 -9.77 -22.17 -1.42
CA ALA A 53 -11.09 -22.15 -0.80
C ALA A 53 -12.21 -21.70 -1.76
N ILE A 54 -11.96 -20.69 -2.59
CA ILE A 54 -12.98 -20.13 -3.49
C ILE A 54 -13.28 -21.05 -4.68
N TYR A 55 -12.28 -21.77 -5.18
CA TYR A 55 -12.43 -22.70 -6.30
C TYR A 55 -13.56 -23.72 -6.13
N PRO A 56 -13.59 -24.56 -5.07
CA PRO A 56 -14.65 -25.56 -4.91
C PRO A 56 -16.04 -24.94 -4.74
N MET A 57 -16.15 -23.80 -4.04
CA MET A 57 -17.43 -23.09 -3.89
C MET A 57 -17.93 -22.55 -5.24
N ALA A 58 -17.06 -21.92 -6.03
CA ALA A 58 -17.42 -21.45 -7.37
C ALA A 58 -17.82 -22.61 -8.30
N CYS A 59 -17.15 -23.76 -8.21
CA CYS A 59 -17.49 -24.96 -8.96
C CYS A 59 -18.87 -25.50 -8.58
N LEU A 60 -19.16 -25.66 -7.29
CA LEU A 60 -20.46 -26.13 -6.79
C LEU A 60 -21.61 -25.19 -7.16
N SER A 61 -21.33 -23.88 -7.22
CA SER A 61 -22.29 -22.87 -7.69
C SER A 61 -22.39 -22.76 -9.22
N GLY A 62 -21.55 -23.46 -9.98
CA GLY A 62 -21.50 -23.39 -11.45
C GLY A 62 -20.91 -22.10 -12.01
N LEU A 63 -20.31 -21.26 -11.16
CA LEU A 63 -19.79 -19.93 -11.52
C LEU A 63 -18.34 -19.96 -12.00
N TRP A 64 -17.60 -21.02 -11.68
CA TRP A 64 -16.17 -21.12 -11.98
C TRP A 64 -15.85 -20.89 -13.46
N ALA A 65 -16.67 -21.42 -14.38
CA ALA A 65 -16.44 -21.29 -15.81
C ALA A 65 -16.45 -19.84 -16.31
N TYR A 66 -17.16 -18.93 -15.63
CA TYR A 66 -17.18 -17.50 -15.93
C TYR A 66 -15.96 -16.78 -15.32
N MET A 67 -15.53 -17.21 -14.13
CA MET A 67 -14.33 -16.68 -13.47
C MET A 67 -13.04 -17.08 -14.20
N SER A 68 -12.97 -18.29 -14.75
CA SER A 68 -11.82 -18.80 -15.50
C SER A 68 -11.79 -18.36 -16.96
N GLY A 69 -12.87 -17.74 -17.47
CA GLY A 69 -13.01 -17.38 -18.87
C GLY A 69 -13.34 -18.55 -19.81
N SER A 70 -13.59 -19.76 -19.29
CA SER A 70 -13.92 -20.93 -20.13
C SER A 70 -15.34 -20.90 -20.70
N ALA A 71 -16.26 -20.13 -20.09
CA ALA A 71 -17.62 -19.98 -20.57
C ALA A 71 -17.68 -18.97 -21.73
N THR A 72 -17.90 -19.46 -22.95
CA THR A 72 -18.02 -18.61 -24.15
C THR A 72 -19.36 -17.89 -24.19
N CYS A 73 -19.33 -16.58 -24.46
CA CYS A 73 -20.54 -15.78 -24.64
C CYS A 73 -21.27 -16.16 -25.94
N PRO A 74 -22.56 -16.55 -25.90
CA PRO A 74 -23.36 -16.83 -27.09
C PRO A 74 -23.57 -15.58 -27.96
N ASP A 75 -23.82 -15.75 -29.26
CA ASP A 75 -24.16 -14.62 -30.12
C ASP A 75 -25.59 -14.15 -29.86
N LYS A 76 -25.74 -12.89 -29.47
CA LYS A 76 -27.03 -12.24 -29.17
C LYS A 76 -28.02 -12.28 -30.34
N SER A 77 -27.53 -12.35 -31.58
CA SER A 77 -28.35 -12.33 -32.80
C SER A 77 -28.96 -13.70 -33.12
N PHE A 78 -28.35 -14.78 -32.64
CA PHE A 78 -28.80 -16.16 -32.86
C PHE A 78 -29.44 -16.77 -31.62
N GLU A 79 -28.93 -16.46 -30.42
CA GLU A 79 -29.39 -16.99 -29.14
C GLU A 79 -29.54 -15.85 -28.08
N PRO A 80 -30.52 -14.94 -28.25
CA PRO A 80 -30.70 -13.81 -27.34
C PRO A 80 -30.98 -14.22 -25.89
N ARG A 81 -31.66 -15.35 -25.65
CA ARG A 81 -31.95 -15.85 -24.30
C ARG A 81 -30.72 -16.46 -23.65
N ALA A 82 -29.96 -17.30 -24.37
CA ALA A 82 -28.67 -17.80 -23.89
C ALA A 82 -27.70 -16.65 -23.60
N TYR A 83 -27.63 -15.63 -24.46
CA TYR A 83 -26.84 -14.42 -24.23
C TYR A 83 -27.24 -13.72 -22.93
N ALA A 84 -28.54 -13.47 -22.72
CA ALA A 84 -29.04 -12.84 -21.49
C ALA A 84 -28.71 -13.68 -20.24
N ASN A 85 -28.84 -15.01 -20.32
CA ASN A 85 -28.47 -15.92 -19.24
C ASN A 85 -26.96 -15.86 -18.95
N TRP A 86 -26.12 -15.84 -19.98
CA TRP A 86 -24.68 -15.74 -19.84
C TRP A 86 -24.29 -14.44 -19.13
N VAL A 87 -24.84 -13.30 -19.55
CA VAL A 87 -24.58 -11.99 -18.91
C VAL A 87 -24.98 -12.03 -17.42
N GLN A 88 -26.17 -12.56 -17.11
CA GLN A 88 -26.61 -12.62 -15.72
C GLN A 88 -25.76 -13.59 -14.87
N ASN A 89 -25.27 -14.68 -15.45
CA ASN A 89 -24.37 -15.61 -14.77
C ASN A 89 -22.98 -14.98 -14.54
N ASP A 90 -22.46 -14.22 -15.49
CA ASP A 90 -21.19 -13.48 -15.35
C ASP A 90 -21.30 -12.39 -14.27
N GLU A 91 -22.42 -11.65 -14.22
CA GLU A 91 -22.70 -10.69 -13.15
C GLU A 91 -22.78 -11.36 -11.77
N ARG A 92 -23.39 -12.56 -11.69
CA ARG A 92 -23.40 -13.35 -10.45
C ARG A 92 -22.00 -13.79 -10.04
N ALA A 93 -21.18 -14.22 -10.97
CA ALA A 93 -19.78 -14.57 -10.71
C ALA A 93 -18.99 -13.33 -10.22
N CYS A 94 -19.22 -12.15 -10.80
CA CYS A 94 -18.66 -10.90 -10.30
C CYS A 94 -19.09 -10.62 -8.85
N ALA A 95 -20.39 -10.73 -8.55
CA ALA A 95 -20.92 -10.52 -7.21
C ALA A 95 -20.34 -11.51 -6.19
N PHE A 96 -20.18 -12.77 -6.60
CA PHE A 96 -19.57 -13.82 -5.78
C PHE A 96 -18.10 -13.50 -5.46
N ILE A 97 -17.29 -13.11 -6.46
CA ILE A 97 -15.91 -12.65 -6.23
C ILE A 97 -15.91 -11.43 -5.30
N TYR A 98 -16.80 -10.47 -5.54
CA TYR A 98 -16.87 -9.24 -4.76
C TYR A 98 -17.26 -9.53 -3.29
N ASP A 99 -18.11 -10.50 -3.01
CA ASP A 99 -18.38 -10.90 -1.62
C ASP A 99 -17.16 -11.56 -0.96
N ALA A 100 -16.38 -12.32 -1.73
CA ALA A 100 -15.23 -13.08 -1.23
C ALA A 100 -13.96 -12.26 -0.94
N ILE A 101 -13.95 -10.94 -1.18
CA ILE A 101 -12.79 -10.07 -0.97
C ILE A 101 -13.05 -8.97 0.08
N GLU A 102 -12.01 -8.51 0.78
CA GLU A 102 -12.11 -7.43 1.77
C GLU A 102 -12.38 -6.04 1.12
N PRO A 103 -12.96 -5.07 1.86
CA PRO A 103 -13.17 -3.71 1.36
C PRO A 103 -11.91 -2.99 0.86
N SER A 104 -10.74 -3.29 1.42
CA SER A 104 -9.45 -2.78 0.94
C SER A 104 -9.16 -3.25 -0.49
N GLU A 105 -9.42 -4.52 -0.78
CA GLU A 105 -9.23 -5.13 -2.09
C GLU A 105 -10.27 -4.61 -3.10
N LYS A 106 -11.52 -4.42 -2.67
CA LYS A 106 -12.58 -3.80 -3.49
C LYS A 106 -12.21 -2.41 -4.02
N LYS A 107 -11.54 -1.61 -3.18
CA LYS A 107 -11.07 -0.27 -3.56
C LYS A 107 -9.86 -0.33 -4.50
N ALA A 108 -9.05 -1.37 -4.36
CA ALA A 108 -7.82 -1.53 -5.12
C ALA A 108 -8.06 -2.11 -6.53
N VAL A 109 -9.07 -2.97 -6.68
CA VAL A 109 -9.52 -3.47 -7.98
C VAL A 109 -10.49 -2.47 -8.60
N SER A 110 -10.32 -2.14 -9.87
CA SER A 110 -11.19 -1.17 -10.56
C SER A 110 -12.66 -1.61 -10.50
N THR A 111 -13.54 -0.71 -10.04
CA THR A 111 -15.00 -0.92 -9.99
C THR A 111 -15.65 -0.99 -11.37
N HIS A 112 -14.90 -0.72 -12.43
CA HIS A 112 -15.38 -0.73 -13.82
C HIS A 112 -15.12 -2.06 -14.55
N LEU A 113 -14.59 -3.08 -13.88
CA LEU A 113 -14.43 -4.39 -14.50
C LEU A 113 -15.81 -4.99 -14.78
N THR A 114 -16.07 -5.28 -16.04
CA THR A 114 -17.40 -5.70 -16.54
C THR A 114 -17.56 -7.21 -16.64
N SER A 115 -16.54 -8.00 -16.28
CA SER A 115 -16.65 -9.46 -16.33
C SER A 115 -15.89 -10.16 -15.21
N ALA A 116 -16.37 -11.35 -14.84
CA ALA A 116 -15.80 -12.12 -13.74
C ALA A 116 -14.37 -12.58 -14.04
N GLU A 117 -14.09 -12.93 -15.29
CA GLU A 117 -12.74 -13.26 -15.77
C GLU A 117 -11.75 -12.11 -15.55
N LYS A 118 -12.15 -10.87 -15.84
CA LYS A 118 -11.28 -9.70 -15.63
C LYS A 118 -11.05 -9.44 -14.15
N PHE A 119 -12.09 -9.57 -13.32
CA PHE A 119 -11.95 -9.50 -11.86
C PHE A 119 -10.96 -10.54 -11.34
N TRP A 120 -11.12 -11.80 -11.76
CA TRP A 120 -10.23 -12.89 -11.38
C TRP A 120 -8.79 -12.63 -11.82
N THR A 121 -8.60 -12.17 -13.06
CA THR A 121 -7.28 -11.91 -13.63
C THR A 121 -6.56 -10.75 -12.95
N GLU A 122 -7.27 -9.65 -12.63
CA GLU A 122 -6.67 -8.52 -11.92
C GLU A 122 -6.35 -8.87 -10.46
N LEU A 123 -7.21 -9.64 -9.77
CA LEU A 123 -6.89 -10.17 -8.44
C LEU A 123 -5.66 -11.07 -8.50
N LYS A 124 -5.64 -12.02 -9.44
CA LYS A 124 -4.49 -12.90 -9.67
C LYS A 124 -3.22 -12.10 -9.91
N LYS A 125 -3.23 -11.13 -10.81
CA LYS A 125 -2.10 -10.25 -11.10
C LYS A 125 -1.66 -9.41 -9.90
N ARG A 126 -2.59 -8.98 -9.04
CA ARG A 126 -2.29 -8.19 -7.83
C ARG A 126 -1.63 -9.03 -6.74
N HIS A 127 -2.05 -10.28 -6.60
CA HIS A 127 -1.71 -11.16 -5.47
C HIS A 127 -0.66 -12.21 -5.80
N GLU A 128 -0.57 -12.72 -7.04
CA GLU A 128 0.60 -13.50 -7.50
C GLU A 128 1.89 -12.66 -7.52
N LYS A 129 1.75 -11.33 -7.42
CA LYS A 129 2.85 -10.38 -7.27
C LYS A 129 3.20 -10.08 -5.81
N ASP A 130 2.57 -10.72 -4.84
CA ASP A 130 3.05 -10.72 -3.44
C ASP A 130 4.29 -11.59 -3.36
N GLY A 131 5.37 -11.06 -3.93
CA GLY A 131 6.60 -11.77 -4.19
C GLY A 131 7.49 -11.89 -2.95
N PRO A 132 8.82 -11.77 -3.12
CA PRO A 132 9.83 -11.92 -2.06
C PRO A 132 9.50 -11.27 -0.72
N ILE A 133 8.81 -10.14 -0.74
CA ILE A 133 8.51 -9.32 0.44
C ILE A 133 7.56 -10.04 1.39
N SER A 134 6.48 -10.64 0.89
CA SER A 134 5.52 -11.34 1.75
C SER A 134 6.14 -12.59 2.36
N GLN A 135 7.06 -13.23 1.63
CA GLN A 135 7.92 -14.31 2.17
C GLN A 135 8.79 -13.81 3.32
N VAL A 136 9.42 -12.64 3.14
CA VAL A 136 10.25 -12.01 4.20
C VAL A 136 9.44 -11.80 5.47
N TYR A 137 8.20 -11.30 5.36
CA TYR A 137 7.33 -11.07 6.51
C TYR A 137 6.89 -12.37 7.19
N LEU A 138 6.42 -13.36 6.43
CA LEU A 138 6.00 -14.65 6.99
C LEU A 138 7.14 -15.35 7.73
N ILE A 139 8.34 -15.36 7.15
CA ILE A 139 9.51 -15.99 7.78
C ILE A 139 9.97 -15.18 8.99
N LYS A 140 9.97 -13.84 8.91
CA LYS A 140 10.30 -12.98 10.06
C LYS A 140 9.33 -13.22 11.23
N ASP A 141 8.03 -13.29 10.97
CA ASP A 141 7.02 -13.54 11.99
C ASP A 141 7.16 -14.94 12.60
N ALA A 142 7.45 -15.95 11.77
CA ALA A 142 7.78 -17.30 12.23
C ALA A 142 9.02 -17.30 13.15
N LEU A 143 10.08 -16.60 12.76
CA LEU A 143 11.31 -16.43 13.55
C LEU A 143 11.09 -15.56 14.81
N GLY A 144 10.03 -14.76 14.84
CA GLY A 144 9.64 -13.93 15.98
C GLY A 144 8.80 -14.68 17.02
N LYS A 145 8.08 -15.74 16.62
CA LYS A 145 7.28 -16.55 17.55
C LYS A 145 8.18 -17.20 18.61
N ARG A 146 7.72 -17.15 19.87
CA ARG A 146 8.34 -17.80 21.02
C ARG A 146 7.25 -18.60 21.74
N ALA A 147 7.57 -19.81 22.16
CA ALA A 147 6.70 -20.57 23.05
C ALA A 147 6.79 -19.96 24.46
N ASN A 148 5.64 -19.75 25.09
CA ASN A 148 5.56 -19.34 26.49
C ASN A 148 5.11 -20.50 27.36
N GLU A 149 5.36 -20.40 28.65
CA GLU A 149 4.91 -21.40 29.60
C GLU A 149 3.37 -21.45 29.65
N GLY A 150 2.81 -22.64 29.47
CA GLY A 150 1.36 -22.86 29.40
C GLY A 150 0.76 -22.92 27.99
N ASP A 151 1.56 -22.69 26.94
CA ASP A 151 1.10 -22.80 25.55
C ASP A 151 0.93 -24.25 25.11
N ALA A 152 -0.02 -24.48 24.18
CA ALA A 152 -0.13 -25.74 23.45
C ALA A 152 0.98 -25.83 22.40
N TYR A 153 2.15 -26.34 22.80
CA TYR A 153 3.37 -26.32 21.97
C TYR A 153 3.20 -26.95 20.58
N THR A 154 2.42 -28.03 20.46
CA THR A 154 2.16 -28.70 19.17
C THR A 154 1.42 -27.78 18.21
N LYS A 155 0.36 -27.11 18.67
CA LYS A 155 -0.38 -26.13 17.87
C LYS A 155 0.53 -24.96 17.45
N GLY A 156 1.41 -24.50 18.35
CA GLY A 156 2.39 -23.47 18.03
C GLY A 156 3.37 -23.89 16.93
N LEU A 157 3.83 -25.15 16.94
CA LEU A 157 4.67 -25.72 15.90
C LEU A 157 3.93 -25.86 14.57
N ASP A 158 2.69 -26.35 14.60
CA ASP A 158 1.86 -26.50 13.38
C ASP A 158 1.64 -25.14 12.69
N GLU A 159 1.33 -24.10 13.47
CA GLU A 159 1.22 -22.74 12.94
C GLU A 159 2.55 -22.23 12.37
N LEU A 160 3.68 -22.56 13.01
CA LEU A 160 5.01 -22.14 12.55
C LEU A 160 5.38 -22.81 11.23
N PHE A 161 5.17 -24.12 11.10
CA PHE A 161 5.40 -24.85 9.86
C PHE A 161 4.46 -24.40 8.75
N HIS A 162 3.19 -24.15 9.06
CA HIS A 162 2.24 -23.61 8.09
C HIS A 162 2.69 -22.24 7.54
N MET A 163 3.25 -21.35 8.37
CA MET A 163 3.79 -20.06 7.90
C MET A 163 4.99 -20.24 6.96
N LEU A 164 5.88 -21.20 7.24
CA LEU A 164 7.06 -21.48 6.42
C LEU A 164 6.68 -22.16 5.09
N ASP A 165 5.78 -23.15 5.12
CA ASP A 165 5.25 -23.81 3.92
C ASP A 165 4.59 -22.79 3.00
N ARG A 166 3.81 -21.88 3.58
CA ARG A 166 3.17 -20.80 2.84
C ARG A 166 4.19 -19.86 2.23
N ALA A 167 5.21 -19.43 2.98
CA ALA A 167 6.28 -18.60 2.45
C ALA A 167 6.98 -19.27 1.26
N TRP A 168 7.26 -20.58 1.37
CA TRP A 168 7.89 -21.34 0.29
C TRP A 168 7.03 -21.41 -0.98
N ARG A 169 5.72 -21.54 -0.86
CA ARG A 169 4.80 -21.59 -2.02
C ARG A 169 4.72 -20.26 -2.80
N MET A 170 5.06 -19.12 -2.18
CA MET A 170 5.03 -17.82 -2.87
C MET A 170 6.16 -17.63 -3.90
N GLY A 171 7.16 -18.54 -3.94
CA GLY A 171 8.25 -18.51 -4.91
C GLY A 171 9.62 -18.89 -4.33
N ASP A 172 10.66 -18.79 -5.16
CA ASP A 172 12.02 -19.19 -4.77
C ASP A 172 12.61 -18.29 -3.69
N LEU A 173 13.07 -18.90 -2.59
CA LEU A 173 13.84 -18.22 -1.56
C LEU A 173 15.27 -17.97 -2.03
N THR A 174 15.52 -16.82 -2.65
CA THR A 174 16.87 -16.44 -3.05
C THR A 174 17.73 -16.08 -1.85
N LEU A 175 19.06 -16.15 -2.02
CA LEU A 175 20.01 -15.80 -0.96
C LEU A 175 19.84 -14.35 -0.46
N ASP A 176 19.45 -13.43 -1.34
CA ASP A 176 19.28 -12.02 -0.97
C ASP A 176 18.01 -11.78 -0.15
N ILE A 177 16.95 -12.55 -0.41
CA ILE A 177 15.74 -12.58 0.41
C ILE A 177 16.07 -13.11 1.80
N LEU A 178 16.83 -14.21 1.86
CA LEU A 178 17.28 -14.78 3.13
C LEU A 178 18.14 -13.79 3.94
N LYS A 179 19.09 -13.10 3.30
CA LYS A 179 19.89 -12.05 3.94
C LYS A 179 19.01 -10.92 4.49
N SER A 180 17.98 -10.51 3.73
CA SER A 180 17.02 -9.48 4.16
C SER A 180 16.22 -9.91 5.40
N ILE A 181 15.79 -11.18 5.47
CA ILE A 181 15.11 -11.75 6.63
C ILE A 181 16.02 -11.73 7.86
N VAL A 182 17.27 -12.20 7.70
CA VAL A 182 18.24 -12.24 8.79
C VAL A 182 18.56 -10.83 9.30
N ALA A 183 18.71 -9.85 8.40
CA ALA A 183 18.91 -8.46 8.78
C ALA A 183 17.69 -7.89 9.56
N LEU A 184 16.47 -8.15 9.10
CA LEU A 184 15.25 -7.73 9.82
C LEU A 184 15.11 -8.38 11.20
N ASN A 185 15.58 -9.62 11.34
CA ASN A 185 15.63 -10.31 12.62
C ASN A 185 16.72 -9.74 13.53
N TYR A 186 17.89 -9.38 12.99
CA TYR A 186 18.96 -8.73 13.74
C TYR A 186 18.49 -7.42 14.41
N PHE A 187 17.71 -6.61 13.69
CA PHE A 187 17.14 -5.37 14.22
C PHE A 187 15.82 -5.56 15.00
N SER A 188 15.41 -6.79 15.35
CA SER A 188 14.13 -7.01 16.05
C SER A 188 14.14 -6.69 17.54
N LYS A 189 15.29 -6.32 18.11
CA LYS A 189 15.39 -5.91 19.51
C LYS A 189 14.83 -4.50 19.73
N THR A 190 14.26 -4.27 20.91
CA THR A 190 13.52 -3.05 21.29
C THR A 190 14.28 -1.76 21.04
N ASP A 191 15.61 -1.77 21.25
CA ASP A 191 16.44 -0.57 21.20
C ASP A 191 16.66 -0.01 19.78
N VAL A 192 16.41 -0.81 18.74
CA VAL A 192 16.65 -0.47 17.32
C VAL A 192 15.40 -0.65 16.45
N GLN A 193 14.21 -0.71 17.06
CA GLN A 193 12.94 -0.92 16.36
C GLN A 193 12.67 0.12 15.26
N LYS A 194 13.11 1.38 15.41
CA LYS A 194 12.96 2.40 14.35
C LYS A 194 13.65 1.99 13.05
N ILE A 195 14.90 1.54 13.14
CA ILE A 195 15.68 1.06 11.98
C ILE A 195 14.97 -0.13 11.34
N GLN A 196 14.39 -1.02 12.17
CA GLN A 196 13.61 -2.14 11.66
C GLN A 196 12.36 -1.71 10.89
N PHE A 197 11.57 -0.76 11.42
CA PHE A 197 10.36 -0.26 10.75
C PHE A 197 10.69 0.43 9.42
N ASP A 198 11.71 1.27 9.40
CA ASP A 198 12.15 1.99 8.21
C ASP A 198 12.71 1.02 7.15
N LEU A 199 13.45 -0.01 7.58
CA LEU A 199 13.92 -1.08 6.71
C LEU A 199 12.75 -1.88 6.12
N GLN A 200 11.74 -2.18 6.94
CA GLN A 200 10.52 -2.85 6.49
C GLN A 200 9.75 -2.06 5.43
N ASP A 201 9.64 -0.74 5.59
CA ASP A 201 8.98 0.13 4.62
C ASP A 201 9.72 0.14 3.27
N ARG A 202 11.05 0.24 3.30
CA ARG A 202 11.88 0.17 2.09
C ARG A 202 11.79 -1.19 1.40
N ILE A 203 11.75 -2.28 2.17
CA ILE A 203 11.54 -3.64 1.64
C ILE A 203 10.15 -3.73 0.97
N LYS A 204 9.09 -3.16 1.55
CA LYS A 204 7.75 -3.13 0.93
C LYS A 204 7.72 -2.40 -0.41
N GLY A 205 8.54 -1.38 -0.59
CA GLY A 205 8.68 -0.65 -1.85
C GLY A 205 9.44 -1.43 -2.93
N ALA A 206 10.08 -2.55 -2.60
CA ALA A 206 10.87 -3.32 -3.56
C ALA A 206 9.97 -4.04 -4.57
N THR A 207 10.44 -4.19 -5.80
CA THR A 207 9.72 -4.92 -6.85
C THR A 207 10.68 -5.90 -7.52
N LYS A 208 10.17 -6.81 -8.36
CA LYS A 208 11.05 -7.70 -9.15
C LYS A 208 11.98 -6.90 -10.10
N GLU A 209 11.54 -5.72 -10.55
CA GLU A 209 12.30 -4.84 -11.45
C GLU A 209 13.37 -4.04 -10.70
N ASN A 210 13.13 -3.74 -9.41
CA ASN A 210 14.09 -3.11 -8.52
C ASN A 210 14.16 -3.90 -7.19
N PRO A 211 14.91 -5.02 -7.17
CA PRO A 211 15.01 -5.85 -5.98
C PRO A 211 15.79 -5.11 -4.89
N PHE A 212 15.36 -5.30 -3.64
CA PHE A 212 16.09 -4.76 -2.50
C PHE A 212 17.22 -5.71 -2.14
N THR A 213 18.45 -5.26 -2.38
CA THR A 213 19.65 -6.09 -2.26
C THR A 213 20.32 -5.93 -0.89
N PRO A 214 21.20 -6.85 -0.49
CA PRO A 214 21.99 -6.71 0.74
C PRO A 214 22.82 -5.42 0.78
N ASN A 215 23.28 -4.93 -0.37
CA ASN A 215 24.02 -3.67 -0.45
C ASN A 215 23.12 -2.47 -0.11
N ASP A 216 21.83 -2.53 -0.47
CA ASP A 216 20.86 -1.51 -0.09
C ASP A 216 20.60 -1.49 1.42
N ILE A 217 20.58 -2.67 2.05
CA ILE A 217 20.51 -2.81 3.50
C ILE A 217 21.72 -2.15 4.16
N HIS A 218 22.93 -2.50 3.71
CA HIS A 218 24.15 -1.93 4.27
C HIS A 218 24.18 -0.41 4.14
N ARG A 219 23.92 0.12 2.94
CA ARG A 219 23.86 1.57 2.70
C ARG A 219 22.82 2.26 3.59
N PHE A 220 21.63 1.66 3.75
CA PHE A 220 20.60 2.21 4.62
C PHE A 220 21.02 2.24 6.09
N VAL A 221 21.66 1.18 6.58
CA VAL A 221 22.16 1.12 7.95
C VAL A 221 23.29 2.13 8.16
N GLU A 222 24.21 2.28 7.21
CA GLU A 222 25.26 3.32 7.25
C GLU A 222 24.67 4.74 7.28
N GLU A 223 23.60 5.02 6.52
CA GLU A 223 22.86 6.28 6.58
C GLU A 223 22.28 6.51 8.00
N CYS A 224 21.65 5.50 8.58
CA CYS A 224 21.09 5.58 9.94
C CYS A 224 22.18 5.81 10.99
N GLU A 225 23.28 5.07 10.91
CA GLU A 225 24.42 5.21 11.81
C GLU A 225 25.06 6.60 11.71
N SER A 226 25.21 7.13 10.50
CA SER A 226 25.72 8.49 10.27
C SER A 226 24.84 9.54 10.95
N LEU A 227 23.52 9.44 10.83
CA LEU A 227 22.56 10.34 11.46
C LEU A 227 22.59 10.23 12.99
N ILE A 228 22.66 9.02 13.54
CA ILE A 228 22.75 8.79 14.98
C ILE A 228 24.06 9.38 15.52
N ASN A 229 25.17 9.17 14.83
CA ASN A 229 26.47 9.70 15.21
C ASN A 229 26.51 11.24 15.14
N ALA A 230 25.87 11.84 14.13
CA ALA A 230 25.74 13.30 14.02
C ALA A 230 24.94 13.89 15.19
N ASN A 231 23.80 13.28 15.54
CA ASN A 231 22.97 13.70 16.68
C ASN A 231 23.70 13.52 18.02
N THR A 232 24.50 12.46 18.17
CA THR A 232 25.29 12.22 19.39
C THR A 232 26.42 13.25 19.56
N ARG A 233 27.03 13.71 18.46
CA ARG A 233 28.03 14.80 18.48
C ARG A 233 27.42 16.16 18.83
N GLN A 234 26.16 16.39 18.43
CA GLN A 234 25.42 17.59 18.84
C GLN A 234 24.98 17.52 20.30
N GLY A 235 24.50 16.36 20.77
CA GLY A 235 24.08 16.17 22.17
C GLY A 235 25.23 16.17 23.18
N THR A 236 26.46 15.85 22.77
CA THR A 236 27.66 15.93 23.63
C THR A 236 28.33 17.31 23.64
N THR A 237 27.87 18.25 22.80
CA THR A 237 28.35 19.64 22.78
C THR A 237 27.43 20.63 23.51
N ASP A 238 26.36 20.17 24.17
CA ASP A 238 25.49 20.99 25.03
C ASP A 238 26.07 21.24 26.45
N THR A 239 27.38 21.53 26.51
CA THR A 239 27.97 22.34 27.60
C THR A 239 28.74 23.55 27.09
N HIS A 240 28.68 23.86 25.79
CA HIS A 240 29.09 25.16 25.28
C HIS A 240 27.99 25.76 24.44
N THR A 241 27.30 26.74 25.05
CA THR A 241 26.55 27.81 24.38
C THR A 241 27.05 28.05 22.95
N VAL A 242 26.22 27.71 21.97
CA VAL A 242 26.40 28.15 20.58
C VAL A 242 26.16 29.66 20.55
N ALA A 243 27.20 30.43 20.83
CA ALA A 243 27.24 31.84 20.51
C ALA A 243 27.52 31.99 19.00
N LEU A 244 26.55 32.53 18.26
CA LEU A 244 26.74 33.00 16.90
C LEU A 244 27.80 34.11 16.90
N SER A 245 29.04 33.78 16.55
CA SER A 245 30.10 34.76 16.36
C SER A 245 29.90 35.48 15.03
N ALA A 246 29.05 36.50 15.01
CA ALA A 246 29.06 37.51 13.95
C ALA A 246 30.35 38.32 14.09
N SER A 247 31.37 38.00 13.30
CA SER A 247 32.58 38.80 13.18
C SER A 247 32.25 40.09 12.43
N THR A 248 32.04 41.17 13.16
CA THR A 248 32.14 42.54 12.62
C THR A 248 33.45 43.13 13.09
N GLN A 249 34.30 43.50 12.14
CA GLN A 249 35.63 44.10 12.37
C GLN A 249 35.56 45.28 13.35
N ASP A 250 36.27 45.14 14.47
CA ASP A 250 36.50 46.19 15.45
C ASP A 250 37.27 47.36 14.85
N LYS A 251 36.56 48.48 14.61
CA LYS A 251 37.19 49.81 14.68
C LYS A 251 37.11 50.30 16.12
N LYS A 252 38.29 50.32 16.77
CA LYS A 252 38.57 51.01 18.04
C LYS A 252 37.75 52.30 18.20
N ARG A 253 37.00 52.42 19.31
CA ARG A 253 36.82 53.69 20.05
C ARG A 253 36.10 53.47 21.38
N GLY A 254 36.81 53.81 22.45
CA GLY A 254 36.33 54.45 23.69
C GLY A 254 35.05 53.92 24.33
N GLY A 255 35.20 53.23 25.45
CA GLY A 255 34.08 52.94 26.35
C GLY A 255 33.36 54.22 26.77
N ASN A 256 32.13 54.38 26.32
CA ASN A 256 31.18 55.33 26.89
C ASN A 256 30.04 54.53 27.49
N ASN A 257 30.16 54.28 28.79
CA ASN A 257 29.09 53.74 29.62
C ASN A 257 28.03 54.86 29.76
N ASN A 258 27.28 55.13 28.69
CA ASN A 258 26.24 56.15 28.68
C ASN A 258 25.08 55.66 29.57
N THR A 259 25.16 56.03 30.84
CA THR A 259 24.07 55.96 31.80
C THR A 259 23.14 57.15 31.60
N CYS A 260 21.86 56.86 31.40
CA CYS A 260 20.84 57.87 31.24
C CYS A 260 20.76 58.74 32.50
N SER A 261 20.89 60.06 32.37
CA SER A 261 20.84 60.97 33.53
C SER A 261 19.46 61.07 34.19
N ASN A 262 18.39 60.62 33.54
CA ASN A 262 17.03 60.60 34.11
C ASN A 262 16.78 59.35 34.98
N CYS A 263 17.02 58.14 34.44
CA CYS A 263 16.75 56.88 35.17
C CYS A 263 18.00 56.18 35.73
N LYS A 264 19.20 56.74 35.48
CA LYS A 264 20.52 56.23 35.90
C LYS A 264 20.86 54.81 35.41
N LYS A 265 20.13 54.27 34.42
CA LYS A 265 20.42 52.97 33.80
C LYS A 265 21.31 53.10 32.56
N PRO A 266 22.25 52.18 32.33
CA PRO A 266 23.11 52.19 31.14
C PRO A 266 22.35 51.78 29.88
N GLY A 267 22.90 52.15 28.72
CA GLY A 267 22.44 51.63 27.41
C GLY A 267 21.42 52.49 26.67
N HIS A 268 21.08 53.68 27.17
CA HIS A 268 20.26 54.65 26.44
C HIS A 268 20.52 56.09 26.90
N THR A 269 20.15 57.06 26.06
CA THR A 269 20.21 58.49 26.38
C THR A 269 18.85 59.00 26.88
N VAL A 270 18.82 60.20 27.47
CA VAL A 270 17.60 60.80 28.05
C VAL A 270 16.45 60.91 27.04
N GLN A 271 16.76 61.13 25.76
CA GLN A 271 15.76 61.24 24.68
C GLN A 271 14.94 59.94 24.47
N TYR A 272 15.49 58.78 24.86
CA TYR A 272 14.85 57.47 24.73
C TYR A 272 14.49 56.88 26.09
N CYS A 273 14.39 57.71 27.14
CA CYS A 273 14.06 57.26 28.48
C CYS A 273 12.54 57.09 28.67
N ILE A 274 12.14 55.88 29.03
CA ILE A 274 10.74 55.45 29.18
C ILE A 274 10.19 55.62 30.61
N SER A 275 10.96 56.24 31.51
CA SER A 275 10.53 56.49 32.90
C SER A 275 9.51 57.64 32.98
N PRO A 276 8.55 57.58 33.90
CA PRO A 276 7.34 58.42 33.90
C PRO A 276 7.55 59.93 34.09
N ASN A 277 8.79 60.39 34.29
CA ASN A 277 9.16 61.81 34.38
C ASN A 277 9.85 62.36 33.12
N SER A 278 9.81 61.67 31.97
CA SER A 278 10.26 62.27 30.71
C SER A 278 9.17 63.18 30.12
N GLU A 279 9.37 64.50 30.21
CA GLU A 279 8.62 65.45 29.41
C GLU A 279 8.79 65.09 27.92
N LYS A 280 7.68 64.77 27.26
CA LYS A 280 7.65 64.31 25.87
C LYS A 280 8.19 65.40 24.94
N PRO A 281 9.23 65.14 24.12
CA PRO A 281 9.54 66.02 23.01
C PRO A 281 8.52 65.77 21.89
N THR A 282 7.83 66.83 21.48
CA THR A 282 6.97 66.87 20.30
C THR A 282 7.74 66.46 19.05
N LEU A 283 7.35 65.33 18.43
CA LEU A 283 7.83 64.88 17.13
C LEU A 283 7.35 65.84 16.03
N GLY A 284 8.24 66.73 15.61
CA GLY A 284 8.09 67.47 14.35
C GLY A 284 8.51 66.58 13.18
N TYR A 285 7.56 66.18 12.35
CA TYR A 285 7.81 65.55 11.05
C TYR A 285 8.65 66.48 10.16
N ARG A 286 9.73 65.95 9.57
CA ARG A 286 10.19 66.39 8.24
C ARG A 286 10.57 65.17 7.41
N LEU A 287 9.83 65.02 6.32
CA LEU A 287 10.09 64.13 5.19
C LEU A 287 11.34 64.61 4.45
N ASN A 288 12.33 63.72 4.33
CA ASN A 288 12.95 63.24 3.09
C ASN A 288 14.16 62.39 3.44
#